data_AF-A0A7C0UDE0-F1
#
_entry.id   AF-A0A7C0UDE0-F1
#
_cell.length_a   1.000
_cell.length_b   1.000
_cell.length_c   1.000
_cell.angle_alpha   90.00
_cell.angle_beta   90.00
_cell.angle_gamma   90.00
#
_symmetry.space_group_name_H-M   'P 1'
#
loop_
_entity.id
_entity.type
_entity.pdbx_description
1 polymer ?
#
loop_
_entity_poly.entity_id
_entity_poly.type
_entity_poly.pdbx_seq_one_letter_code
_entity_poly.pdbx_strand_id
1 'polypeptide(L)' 'MDFTLSMEQEILRKSVREFAEKEIRPVARELDEREEFSYETMQKMAELGLFGMVVSE' A
#
# COMPACT_ATOMS: atom_id res chain seq x y z
N MET A 1 -6.08 28.72 2.43
CA MET A 1 -5.52 27.53 1.76
C MET A 1 -6.52 26.41 1.93
N ASP A 2 -6.76 25.65 0.88
CA ASP A 2 -7.59 24.44 0.93
C ASP A 2 -6.67 23.23 1.15
N PHE A 3 -7.04 22.36 2.08
CA PHE A 3 -6.30 21.17 2.49
C PHE A 3 -7.11 19.88 2.27
N THR A 4 -8.23 19.98 1.57
CA THR A 4 -9.04 18.82 1.21
C THR A 4 -8.32 17.97 0.16
N LEU A 5 -8.49 16.65 0.26
CA LEU A 5 -8.01 15.73 -0.76
C LEU A 5 -8.92 15.81 -1.99
N SER A 6 -8.31 15.70 -3.17
CA SER A 6 -9.07 15.45 -4.39
C SER A 6 -9.78 14.10 -4.34
N MET A 7 -10.80 13.92 -5.17
CA MET A 7 -11.52 12.64 -5.30
C MET A 7 -10.57 11.48 -5.59
N GLU A 8 -9.61 11.67 -6.50
CA GLU A 8 -8.62 10.65 -6.88
C GLU A 8 -7.73 10.27 -5.70
N GLN A 9 -7.25 11.25 -4.93
CA GLN A 9 -6.45 11.01 -3.73
C GLN A 9 -7.24 10.27 -2.65
N GLU A 10 -8.53 10.56 -2.47
CA GLU A 10 -9.36 9.87 -1.49
C GLU A 10 -9.65 8.42 -1.90
N ILE A 11 -9.90 8.17 -3.19
CA ILE A 11 -10.03 6.80 -3.74
C ILE A 11 -8.74 6.02 -3.50
N LEU A 12 -7.59 6.59 -3.88
CA LEU A 12 -6.29 5.96 -3.66
C LEU A 12 -6.05 5.64 -2.18
N ARG A 13 -6.26 6.63 -1.30
CA ARG A 13 -6.10 6.48 0.15
C ARG A 13 -6.95 5.33 0.69
N LYS A 14 -8.20 5.21 0.24
CA LYS A 14 -9.09 4.12 0.64
C LYS A 14 -8.60 2.77 0.14
N SER A 15 -8.23 2.66 -1.13
CA SER A 15 -7.70 1.41 -1.71
C SER A 15 -6.44 0.93 -1.00
N VAL A 16 -5.49 1.83 -0.72
CA VAL A 16 -4.26 1.51 0.02
C VAL A 16 -4.56 1.11 1.47
N ARG A 17 -5.52 1.77 2.13
CA ARG A 17 -5.95 1.41 3.49
C ARG A 17 -6.49 -0.01 3.53
N GLU A 18 -7.41 -0.35 2.63
CA GLU A 18 -8.02 -1.68 2.58
C GLU A 18 -6.99 -2.77 2.31
N PHE A 19 -6.05 -2.53 1.39
CA PHE A 19 -4.93 -3.44 1.14
C PHE A 19 -4.07 -3.65 2.39
N ALA A 20 -3.68 -2.57 3.07
CA ALA A 20 -2.85 -2.66 4.27
C ALA A 20 -3.55 -3.44 5.40
N GLU A 21 -4.86 -3.26 5.57
CA GLU A 21 -5.62 -3.98 6.60
C GLU A 21 -5.81 -5.47 6.29
N LYS A 22 -5.97 -5.83 5.02
CA LYS A 22 -6.24 -7.21 4.59
C LYS A 22 -4.97 -8.03 4.35
N GLU A 23 -3.93 -7.43 3.77
CA GLU A 23 -2.75 -8.14 3.28
C GLU A 23 -1.51 -7.92 4.16
N ILE A 24 -1.32 -6.72 4.72
CA ILE A 24 -0.13 -6.40 5.53
C ILE A 24 -0.37 -6.72 7.01
N ARG A 25 -1.45 -6.20 7.59
CA ARG A 25 -1.73 -6.28 9.03
C ARG A 25 -1.68 -7.72 9.59
N PRO A 26 -2.20 -8.76 8.91
CA PRO A 26 -2.19 -10.11 9.47
C PRO A 26 -0.79 -10.71 9.63
N VAL A 27 0.16 -10.34 8.76
CA VAL A 27 1.51 -10.94 8.71
C VAL A 27 2.58 -10.03 9.32
N ALA A 28 2.29 -8.73 9.50
CA ALA A 28 3.27 -7.73 9.91
C ALA A 28 4.04 -8.09 11.19
N ARG A 29 3.36 -8.58 12.23
CA ARG A 29 4.02 -8.92 13.50
C ARG A 29 4.94 -10.12 13.37
N GLU A 30 4.52 -11.16 12.65
CA GLU A 30 5.33 -12.36 12.47
C GLU A 30 6.59 -12.05 11.66
N LEU A 31 6.46 -11.26 10.59
CA LEU A 31 7.59 -10.84 9.76
C LEU A 31 8.59 -9.98 10.54
N ASP A 32 8.11 -9.09 11.40
CA ASP A 32 8.96 -8.27 12.28
C ASP A 32 9.73 -9.14 13.29
N GLU A 33 9.03 -10.05 13.98
CA GLU A 33 9.65 -10.99 14.94
C GLU A 33 10.72 -11.89 14.28
N ARG A 34 10.58 -12.16 12.98
CA ARG A 34 11.51 -12.99 12.19
C ARG A 34 12.55 -12.17 11.41
N GLU A 35 12.48 -10.84 11.46
CA GLU A 35 13.31 -9.93 10.66
C GLU A 35 13.27 -10.24 9.14
N GLU A 36 12.10 -10.67 8.64
CA GLU A 36 11.95 -11.17 7.28
C GLU A 36 11.26 -10.17 6.34
N PHE A 37 11.83 -9.98 5.15
CA PHE A 37 11.21 -9.20 4.10
C PHE A 37 10.25 -10.04 3.25
N SER A 38 8.98 -9.65 3.20
CA SER A 38 7.96 -10.32 2.39
C SER A 38 7.97 -9.82 0.93
N TYR A 39 8.60 -10.61 0.05
CA TYR A 39 8.51 -10.40 -1.39
C TYR A 39 7.08 -10.57 -1.93
N GLU A 40 6.26 -11.40 -1.29
CA GLU A 40 4.86 -11.58 -1.68
C GLU A 40 4.06 -10.29 -1.48
N THR A 41 4.16 -9.68 -0.29
CA THR A 41 3.51 -8.40 0.02
C THR A 41 4.00 -7.31 -0.93
N MET A 42 5.31 -7.27 -1.20
CA MET A 42 5.91 -6.31 -2.14
C MET A 42 5.36 -6.50 -3.57
N GLN A 43 5.25 -7.72 -4.06
CA GLN A 43 4.69 -7.99 -5.39
C GLN A 43 3.23 -7.53 -5.48
N LYS A 44 2.40 -7.81 -4.47
CA LYS A 44 1.01 -7.33 -4.45
C LYS A 44 0.92 -5.80 -4.47
N MET A 45 1.82 -5.11 -3.77
CA MET A 45 1.92 -3.64 -3.82
C MET A 45 2.31 -3.13 -5.22
N ALA A 46 3.19 -3.85 -5.92
CA ALA A 46 3.59 -3.52 -7.28
C ALA A 46 2.42 -3.65 -8.27
N GLU A 47 1.62 -4.71 -8.14
CA GLU A 47 0.42 -4.94 -8.96
C GLU A 47 -0.65 -3.86 -8.75
N LEU A 48 -0.67 -3.22 -7.58
CA LEU A 48 -1.50 -2.03 -7.30
C LEU A 48 -0.93 -0.73 -7.88
N GLY A 49 0.21 -0.77 -8.57
CA GLY A 49 0.84 0.41 -9.19
C GLY A 49 1.51 1.36 -8.18
N LEU A 50 1.70 0.95 -6.93
CA LEU A 50 2.18 1.85 -5.87
C LEU A 50 3.62 2.34 -6.05
N PHE A 51 4.45 1.61 -6.81
CA PHE A 51 5.85 1.96 -7.05
C PHE A 51 6.08 2.87 -8.28
N GLY A 52 5.08 3.03 -9.14
CA GLY A 52 5.18 3.80 -10.39
C GLY A 52 4.27 5.04 -10.44
N MET A 53 3.59 5.38 -9.35
CA MET A 53 2.47 6.33 -9.35
C MET A 53 2.76 7.73 -9.92
N VAL A 54 4.02 8.17 -9.89
CA VAL A 54 4.45 9.49 -10.40
C VAL A 54 5.35 9.38 -11.63
N VAL A 55 5.50 8.18 -12.18
CA VAL A 55 6.30 7.89 -13.37
C VAL A 55 5.35 7.71 -14.55
N SER A 56 5.68 8.30 -15.70
CA SER A 56 4.93 8.10 -16.93
C SER A 56 5.05 6.66 -17.42
N GLU A 57 3.98 6.15 -18.04
CA GLU A 57 3.98 4.86 -18.74
C GLU A 57 4.97 4.80 -19.92
#